data_AF-A0AAD9QY61-F1
#
_entry.id   AF-A0AAD9QY61-F1
#
_cell.length_a   1.000
_cell.length_b   1.000
_cell.length_c   1.000
_cell.angle_alpha   90.00
_cell.angle_beta   90.00
_cell.angle_gamma   90.00
#
_symmetry.space_group_name_H-M   'P 1'
#
loop_
_entity.id
_entity.type
_entity.pdbx_description
1 polymer ?
#
loop_
_entity_poly.entity_id
_entity_poly.type
_entity_poly.pdbx_seq_one_letter_code
_entity_poly.pdbx_strand_id
1 'polypeptide(L)'
;MTAKNHGSPTGITITWDAPRDQVIHKLSHYHVTYETISEAGRPVLNSSRFSLNVSANSRQLPLDGLETYTTYKIQVESVGLDGKVQNSKVFFVETCRCPSILQANWIPSAPYVIRNTSTSNPNGILPEILSRMLLDSCGTCLSYKTWNISYAINTTLSVTTPDKDFLVDFRFPVRSAVGRTIYQGVYSYVPLITVPGVALLSRKKTPSAYARDVERSVYSCWPVFAMSFVLAILTGIVLWFAEYDINYRQFYRSFHKGILEGVWWSFITMTTVGYGDKYPKTVIGRSIAIVWFLTGIVLSSLFISSLTSSMSVRILDDRLDIVRGKKVGSLPQFPEYDIIIRRISTAGGSKTYPTLERLFDALRSNEVDGILVDLYTADYRSDLFNATWITVSRIIPYEFTIGVVITGNAEKLVQHFRDYIGNKTTVVTEILQKTTQETEEQTPRKRKDEKVSLLDPTTADYQIAVFILFPLLCLAVCTGLVYHFQYKKSQKRRYDRQGIRVNDTKHHLKAKQELQQMVVEFYERFSLIYKRLRLKHLRELKRFKETHAAKSFKAVKHSNGKISKSLLNGTWV
;
A
#
# COMPACT_ATOMS: atom_id res chain seq x y z
N MET A 1 10.08 29.42 66.42
CA MET A 1 10.94 28.80 65.38
C MET A 1 10.18 28.77 64.09
N THR A 2 10.74 29.29 63.00
CA THR A 2 10.13 29.25 61.67
C THR A 2 11.16 28.87 60.63
N ALA A 3 10.77 27.97 59.73
CA ALA A 3 11.49 27.67 58.51
C ALA A 3 10.45 27.58 57.38
N LYS A 4 10.76 28.16 56.23
CA LYS A 4 9.84 28.16 55.08
C LYS A 4 10.08 26.91 54.24
N ASN A 5 9.03 26.14 53.98
CA ASN A 5 9.07 25.07 53.00
C ASN A 5 9.34 25.65 51.60
N HIS A 6 10.09 24.90 50.78
CA HIS A 6 10.49 25.31 49.43
C HIS A 6 11.20 26.67 49.36
N GLY A 7 12.05 26.93 50.36
CA GLY A 7 12.88 28.15 50.42
C GLY A 7 13.95 28.19 49.33
N SER A 8 14.82 27.19 49.31
CA SER A 8 15.91 27.03 48.33
C SER A 8 16.10 25.55 47.99
N PRO A 9 16.68 25.21 46.82
CA PRO A 9 16.94 23.83 46.42
C PRO A 9 18.00 23.12 47.28
N THR A 10 19.04 23.84 47.71
CA THR A 10 20.18 23.28 48.43
C THR A 10 20.46 23.96 49.77
N GLY A 11 19.61 24.90 50.17
CA GLY A 11 19.76 25.66 51.40
C GLY A 11 18.45 25.85 52.15
N ILE A 12 18.51 25.82 53.48
CA ILE A 12 17.38 26.12 54.36
C ILE A 12 17.84 27.13 55.41
N THR A 13 17.13 28.24 55.51
CA THR A 13 17.35 29.21 56.59
C THR A 13 16.39 28.93 57.73
N ILE A 14 16.93 28.61 58.89
CA ILE A 14 16.18 28.32 60.09
C ILE A 14 16.23 29.54 60.99
N THR A 15 15.09 29.91 61.58
CA THR A 15 15.00 30.98 62.57
C THR A 15 14.37 30.47 63.86
N TRP A 16 14.86 30.90 65.03
CA TRP A 16 14.27 30.52 66.31
C TRP A 16 14.18 31.68 67.30
N ASP A 17 13.21 31.56 68.19
CA ASP A 17 12.95 32.54 69.24
C ASP A 17 13.83 32.21 70.46
N ALA A 18 14.25 33.25 71.18
CA ALA A 18 15.07 33.07 72.38
C ALA A 18 14.28 32.34 73.48
N PRO A 19 14.92 31.49 74.28
CA PRO A 19 14.32 30.93 75.49
C PRO A 19 14.01 32.05 76.50
N ARG A 20 12.98 31.87 77.34
CA ARG A 20 12.50 32.90 78.31
C ARG A 20 13.63 33.39 79.24
N ASP A 21 13.51 34.63 79.71
CA ASP A 21 14.56 35.45 80.34
C ASP A 21 15.37 34.80 81.47
N GLN A 22 14.81 33.84 82.22
CA GLN A 22 15.54 33.13 83.29
C GLN A 22 16.67 32.22 82.78
N VAL A 23 16.73 31.91 81.48
CA VAL A 23 17.71 30.99 80.87
C VAL A 23 18.83 31.72 80.12
N ILE A 24 18.66 33.00 79.80
CA ILE A 24 19.59 33.78 78.97
C ILE A 24 20.96 33.91 79.64
N HIS A 25 21.00 34.07 80.97
CA HIS A 25 22.26 34.18 81.74
C HIS A 25 23.03 32.85 81.89
N LYS A 26 22.47 31.72 81.43
CA LYS A 26 23.09 30.39 81.51
C LYS A 26 23.30 29.72 80.16
N LEU A 27 22.97 30.35 79.04
CA LEU A 27 23.06 29.73 77.71
C LEU A 27 24.51 29.74 77.18
N SER A 28 25.04 28.57 76.82
CA SER A 28 26.37 28.44 76.21
C SER A 28 26.29 28.50 74.68
N HIS A 29 25.53 27.57 74.10
CA HIS A 29 25.36 27.43 72.65
C HIS A 29 24.05 26.70 72.33
N TYR A 30 23.63 26.79 71.07
CA TYR A 30 22.58 25.97 70.50
C TYR A 30 23.21 24.77 69.79
N HIS A 31 22.69 23.58 70.07
CA HIS A 31 23.04 22.35 69.38
C HIS A 31 21.95 22.05 68.35
N VAL A 32 22.27 22.20 67.07
CA VAL A 32 21.33 21.96 65.96
C VAL A 32 21.67 20.62 65.33
N THR A 33 20.73 19.68 65.35
CA THR A 33 20.86 18.41 64.64
C THR A 33 19.86 18.33 63.51
N TYR A 34 20.28 17.80 62.37
CA TYR A 34 19.39 17.55 61.24
C TYR A 34 19.64 16.16 60.65
N GLU A 35 18.55 15.50 60.24
CA GLU A 35 18.56 14.17 59.63
C GLU A 35 17.58 14.12 58.45
N THR A 36 17.96 13.41 57.39
CA THR A 36 17.10 13.18 56.22
C THR A 36 16.02 12.15 56.55
N ILE A 37 14.75 12.51 56.46
CA ILE A 37 13.65 11.56 56.72
C ILE A 37 13.19 10.90 55.44
N SER A 38 13.03 11.69 54.40
CA SER A 38 12.53 11.21 53.12
C SER A 38 13.21 11.91 51.95
N GLU A 39 13.43 11.13 50.90
CA GLU A 39 13.90 11.59 49.60
C GLU A 39 12.82 11.30 48.57
N ALA A 40 12.36 12.33 47.86
CA ALA A 40 11.28 12.20 46.88
C ALA A 40 10.02 11.49 47.43
N GLY A 41 9.67 11.76 48.70
CA GLY A 41 8.53 11.15 49.39
C GLY A 41 8.76 9.70 49.85
N ARG A 42 9.93 9.10 49.62
CA ARG A 42 10.28 7.76 50.12
C ARG A 42 11.07 7.87 51.41
N PRO A 43 10.73 7.11 52.47
CA PRO A 43 11.45 7.17 53.73
C PRO A 43 12.88 6.62 53.58
N VAL A 44 13.86 7.32 54.13
CA VAL A 44 15.27 6.89 54.19
C VAL A 44 15.45 6.10 55.48
N LEU A 45 15.79 4.80 55.36
CA LEU A 45 15.91 3.89 56.50
C LEU A 45 17.18 4.13 57.34
N ASN A 46 18.27 4.58 56.70
CA ASN A 46 19.55 4.89 57.35
C ASN A 46 19.94 6.33 57.05
N SER A 47 19.46 7.27 57.86
CA SER A 47 19.75 8.69 57.70
C SER A 47 21.05 9.09 58.41
N SER A 48 21.97 9.75 57.71
CA SER A 48 23.13 10.40 58.34
C SER A 48 22.65 11.60 59.16
N ARG A 49 22.91 11.55 60.48
CA ARG A 49 22.60 12.65 61.40
C ARG A 49 23.78 13.61 61.46
N PHE A 50 23.55 14.87 61.11
CA PHE A 50 24.54 15.93 61.19
C PHE A 50 24.24 16.85 62.37
N SER A 51 25.27 17.36 63.02
CA SER A 51 25.15 18.24 64.20
C SER A 51 26.08 19.44 64.07
N LEU A 52 25.56 20.62 64.39
CA LEU A 52 26.28 21.89 64.36
C LEU A 52 26.07 22.64 65.68
N ASN A 53 27.15 23.17 66.24
CA ASN A 53 27.11 24.04 67.42
C ASN A 53 27.08 25.50 66.99
N VAL A 54 26.07 26.24 67.44
CA VAL A 54 25.84 27.63 67.06
C VAL A 54 25.89 28.53 68.29
N SER A 55 26.50 29.70 68.17
CA SER A 55 26.64 30.66 69.28
C SER A 55 25.30 31.08 69.89
N ALA A 56 25.26 31.29 71.21
CA ALA A 56 24.09 31.76 71.96
C ALA A 56 23.46 33.07 71.43
N ASN A 57 24.25 33.92 70.76
CA ASN A 57 23.78 35.20 70.21
C ASN A 57 23.12 35.08 68.83
N SER A 58 23.33 33.96 68.15
CA SER A 58 22.72 33.71 66.84
C SER A 58 21.25 33.29 66.99
N ARG A 59 20.39 33.83 66.12
CA ARG A 59 18.96 33.50 66.07
C ARG A 59 18.53 32.92 64.71
N GLN A 60 19.48 32.84 63.78
CA GLN A 60 19.29 32.35 62.43
C GLN A 60 20.50 31.52 62.03
N LEU A 61 20.25 30.40 61.33
CA LEU A 61 21.29 29.55 60.76
C LEU A 61 20.91 29.19 59.32
N PRO A 62 21.71 29.59 58.32
CA PRO A 62 21.63 29.01 56.99
C PRO A 62 22.30 27.62 57.01
N LEU A 63 21.55 26.59 56.66
CA LEU A 63 22.08 25.27 56.35
C LEU A 63 22.26 25.20 54.83
N ASP A 64 23.50 25.04 54.38
CA ASP A 64 23.86 24.89 52.96
C ASP A 64 24.36 23.48 52.68
N GLY A 65 24.30 23.06 51.42
CA GLY A 65 24.75 21.73 50.98
C GLY A 65 23.72 20.62 51.19
N LEU A 66 22.44 20.98 51.28
CA LEU A 66 21.32 20.04 51.37
C LEU A 66 20.96 19.48 49.99
N GLU A 67 20.36 18.30 49.96
CA GLU A 67 19.92 17.67 48.72
C GLU A 67 18.55 18.19 48.27
N THR A 68 18.35 18.23 46.95
CA THR A 68 17.08 18.65 46.34
C THR A 68 15.99 17.60 46.55
N TYR A 69 14.75 18.05 46.70
CA TYR A 69 13.55 17.24 46.92
C TYR A 69 13.66 16.27 48.11
N THR A 70 14.10 16.78 49.25
CA THR A 70 14.28 15.99 50.47
C THR A 70 13.60 16.68 51.65
N THR A 71 13.05 15.86 52.55
CA THR A 71 12.46 16.32 53.81
C THR A 71 13.45 16.09 54.93
N TYR A 72 13.86 17.16 55.58
CA TYR A 72 14.75 17.14 56.73
C TYR A 72 13.96 17.28 58.01
N LYS A 73 14.31 16.45 59.00
CA LYS A 73 14.00 16.70 60.40
C LYS A 73 15.09 17.59 60.94
N ILE A 74 14.70 18.68 61.57
CA ILE A 74 15.65 19.56 62.23
C ILE A 74 15.23 19.69 63.69
N GLN A 75 16.19 19.49 64.59
CA GLN A 75 16.03 19.57 66.03
C GLN A 75 17.03 20.58 66.58
N VAL A 76 16.52 21.59 67.28
CA VAL A 76 17.34 22.64 67.89
C VAL A 76 17.24 22.52 69.41
N GLU A 77 18.40 22.38 70.04
CA GLU A 77 18.57 22.17 71.47
C GLU A 77 19.33 23.35 72.10
N SER A 78 18.82 23.90 73.21
CA SER A 78 19.55 24.92 73.98
C SER A 78 20.41 24.26 75.07
N VAL A 79 21.73 24.46 75.04
CA VAL A 79 22.69 23.89 76.00
C VAL A 79 23.14 24.96 77.00
N GLY A 80 22.91 24.70 78.28
CA GLY A 80 23.35 25.56 79.37
C GLY A 80 24.85 25.43 79.68
N LEU A 81 25.41 26.38 80.44
CA LEU A 81 26.78 26.32 80.98
C LEU A 81 27.01 25.12 81.91
N ASP A 82 25.94 24.55 82.46
CA ASP A 82 25.91 23.33 83.26
C ASP A 82 25.82 22.04 82.41
N GLY A 83 25.85 22.16 81.08
CA GLY A 83 25.77 21.04 80.15
C GLY A 83 24.35 20.45 80.02
N LYS A 84 23.35 21.01 80.68
CA LYS A 84 21.97 20.51 80.61
C LYS A 84 21.24 21.03 79.38
N VAL A 85 20.56 20.14 78.67
CA VAL A 85 19.69 20.47 77.53
C VAL A 85 18.32 20.86 78.08
N GLN A 86 17.85 22.07 77.76
CA GLN A 86 16.64 22.64 78.38
C GLN A 86 15.44 22.84 77.45
N ASN A 87 15.64 23.00 76.14
CA ASN A 87 14.57 23.12 75.16
C ASN A 87 14.93 22.31 73.91
N SER A 88 14.12 21.33 73.54
CA SER A 88 14.21 20.63 72.25
C SER A 88 12.90 20.85 71.48
N LYS A 89 13.00 21.43 70.28
CA LYS A 89 11.89 21.52 69.33
C LYS A 89 12.32 20.88 68.01
N VAL A 90 11.43 20.07 67.46
CA VAL A 90 11.62 19.36 66.19
C VAL A 90 10.68 19.97 65.16
N PHE A 91 11.16 20.19 63.94
CA PHE A 91 10.33 20.59 62.80
C PHE A 91 10.80 19.90 61.51
N PHE A 92 9.88 19.82 60.56
CA PHE A 92 10.07 19.16 59.28
C PHE A 92 10.08 20.23 58.19
N VAL A 93 11.09 20.22 57.33
CA VAL A 93 11.19 21.15 56.20
C VAL A 93 11.53 20.38 54.93
N GLU A 94 10.84 20.73 53.86
CA GLU A 94 11.12 20.22 52.52
C GLU A 94 11.93 21.24 51.71
N THR A 95 13.01 20.79 51.08
CA THR A 95 13.75 21.59 50.10
C THR A 95 12.95 21.77 48.80
N CYS A 96 13.36 22.67 47.91
CA CYS A 96 12.71 22.77 46.60
C CYS A 96 12.89 21.46 45.81
N ARG A 97 11.85 21.09 45.05
CA ARG A 97 11.83 19.82 44.29
C ARG A 97 12.81 19.80 43.13
N CYS A 98 13.07 20.96 42.53
CA CYS A 98 13.95 21.11 41.38
C CYS A 98 15.04 22.16 41.67
N PRO A 99 16.20 22.06 41.00
CA PRO A 99 17.18 23.14 40.96
C PRO A 99 16.69 24.31 40.09
N SER A 100 17.37 25.44 40.17
CA SER A 100 17.07 26.62 39.33
C SER A 100 17.33 26.37 37.84
N ILE A 101 18.35 25.56 37.52
CA ILE A 101 18.74 25.21 36.15
C ILE A 101 18.85 23.68 36.05
N LEU A 102 18.13 23.11 35.09
CA LEU A 102 18.22 21.69 34.71
C LEU A 102 18.95 21.57 33.37
N GLN A 103 19.88 20.61 33.25
CA GLN A 103 20.65 20.44 32.02
C GLN A 103 20.06 19.34 31.13
N ALA A 104 19.78 19.68 29.87
CA ALA A 104 19.23 18.76 28.89
C ALA A 104 20.14 18.62 27.66
N ASN A 105 20.50 17.38 27.32
CA ASN A 105 21.19 17.07 26.07
C ASN A 105 20.21 16.49 25.05
N TRP A 106 20.27 16.98 23.81
CA TRP A 106 19.31 16.59 22.78
C TRP A 106 19.89 16.48 21.36
N ILE A 107 19.21 15.67 20.53
CA ILE A 107 19.52 15.48 19.11
C ILE A 107 18.30 15.82 18.26
N PRO A 108 18.47 16.55 17.13
CA PRO A 108 17.38 16.82 16.20
C PRO A 108 16.85 15.53 15.55
N SER A 109 15.56 15.29 15.69
CA SER A 109 14.84 14.14 15.10
C SER A 109 13.38 14.55 14.89
N ALA A 110 13.05 15.08 13.71
CA ALA A 110 11.71 15.57 13.42
C ALA A 110 10.71 14.40 13.24
N PRO A 111 9.46 14.51 13.74
CA PRO A 111 8.82 15.68 14.40
C PRO A 111 9.08 15.82 15.90
N TYR A 112 9.73 14.84 16.53
CA TYR A 112 9.85 14.75 17.99
C TYR A 112 10.68 15.88 18.60
N VAL A 113 11.79 16.24 17.94
CA VAL A 113 12.69 17.34 18.33
C VAL A 113 13.18 18.05 17.07
N ILE A 114 12.87 19.33 16.97
CA ILE A 114 13.17 20.19 15.83
C ILE A 114 14.13 21.27 16.30
N ARG A 115 15.23 21.45 15.56
CA ARG A 115 16.14 22.55 15.80
C ARG A 115 15.55 23.83 15.21
N ASN A 116 15.31 24.82 16.07
CA ASN A 116 14.97 26.16 15.62
C ASN A 116 16.23 26.88 15.14
N THR A 117 16.14 27.62 14.03
CA THR A 117 17.26 28.41 13.49
C THR A 117 17.42 29.75 14.20
N SER A 118 16.36 30.26 14.85
CA SER A 118 16.35 31.56 15.52
C SER A 118 16.67 31.51 17.01
N THR A 119 16.46 30.36 17.66
CA THR A 119 16.76 30.17 19.08
C THR A 119 17.51 28.85 19.25
N SER A 120 18.51 28.80 20.14
CA SER A 120 19.23 27.56 20.44
C SER A 120 18.38 26.51 21.17
N ASN A 121 17.11 26.81 21.42
CA ASN A 121 16.18 25.94 22.13
C ASN A 121 15.50 24.96 21.16
N PRO A 122 15.36 23.69 21.54
CA PRO A 122 14.63 22.71 20.74
C PRO A 122 13.12 22.99 20.79
N ASN A 123 12.48 22.91 19.64
CA ASN A 123 11.03 22.86 19.50
C ASN A 123 10.58 21.42 19.22
N GLY A 124 9.28 21.15 19.24
CA GLY A 124 8.71 19.85 18.90
C GLY A 124 7.95 19.22 20.05
N ILE A 125 7.53 17.98 19.84
CA ILE A 125 6.58 17.31 20.73
C ILE A 125 7.22 16.99 22.09
N LEU A 126 8.47 16.50 22.11
CA LEU A 126 9.10 16.07 23.37
C LEU A 126 9.49 17.24 24.29
N PRO A 127 10.14 18.33 23.83
CA PRO A 127 10.43 19.48 24.68
C PRO A 127 9.17 20.10 25.30
N GLU A 128 8.07 20.13 24.54
CA GLU A 128 6.80 20.66 25.02
C GLU A 128 6.22 19.79 26.14
N ILE A 129 6.15 18.47 25.94
CA ILE A 129 5.69 17.52 26.97
C ILE A 129 6.58 17.62 28.21
N LEU A 130 7.91 17.65 28.04
CA LEU A 130 8.87 17.76 29.13
C LEU A 130 8.67 19.05 29.95
N SER A 131 8.45 20.18 29.28
CA SER A 131 8.20 21.45 29.98
C SER A 131 6.92 21.41 30.83
N ARG A 132 5.85 20.78 30.33
CA ARG A 132 4.58 20.64 31.06
C ARG A 132 4.71 19.66 32.24
N MET A 133 5.43 18.56 32.05
CA MET A 133 5.72 17.60 33.14
C MET A 133 6.52 18.26 34.27
N LEU A 134 7.53 19.06 33.91
CA LEU A 134 8.34 19.79 34.89
C LEU A 134 7.53 20.87 35.61
N LEU A 135 6.61 21.54 34.92
CA LEU A 135 5.74 22.54 35.56
C LEU A 135 4.86 21.90 36.65
N ASP A 136 4.29 20.74 36.36
CA ASP A 136 3.45 19.97 37.28
C ASP A 136 4.27 19.37 38.44
N SER A 137 5.48 18.87 38.15
CA SER A 137 6.31 18.15 39.12
C SER A 137 7.14 19.06 40.03
N CYS A 138 7.74 20.12 39.49
CA CYS A 138 8.65 21.01 40.22
C CYS A 138 7.94 22.01 41.13
N GLY A 139 6.70 22.40 40.81
CA GLY A 139 5.99 23.45 41.54
C GLY A 139 6.74 24.80 41.56
N THR A 140 6.46 25.63 42.57
CA THR A 140 7.10 26.93 42.77
C THR A 140 8.13 26.89 43.90
N CYS A 141 9.28 27.54 43.70
CA CYS A 141 10.34 27.67 44.71
C CYS A 141 10.54 29.15 45.05
N LEU A 142 10.65 29.50 46.33
CA LEU A 142 10.74 30.89 46.79
C LEU A 142 12.01 31.61 46.31
N SER A 143 13.12 30.89 46.15
CA SER A 143 14.43 31.46 45.76
C SER A 143 14.44 32.03 44.35
N TYR A 144 13.88 31.32 43.36
CA TYR A 144 14.01 31.70 41.95
C TYR A 144 12.67 31.81 41.21
N LYS A 145 11.53 31.55 41.89
CA LYS A 145 10.15 31.52 41.36
C LYS A 145 9.90 30.48 40.26
N THR A 146 10.68 30.46 39.19
CA THR A 146 10.55 29.59 38.02
C THR A 146 11.88 28.92 37.65
N TRP A 147 11.86 27.62 37.40
CA TRP A 147 13.02 26.86 36.92
C TRP A 147 13.24 27.11 35.42
N ASN A 148 14.47 26.86 34.95
CA ASN A 148 14.80 26.94 33.52
C ASN A 148 15.55 25.68 33.06
N ILE A 149 15.38 25.29 31.79
CA ILE A 149 16.14 24.20 31.18
C ILE A 149 17.24 24.81 30.32
N SER A 150 18.48 24.45 30.61
CA SER A 150 19.61 24.73 29.74
C SER A 150 19.75 23.60 28.74
N TYR A 151 19.59 23.92 27.45
CA TYR A 151 19.70 22.96 26.36
C TYR A 151 21.11 22.99 25.78
N ALA A 152 21.84 21.88 25.90
CA ALA A 152 23.13 21.68 25.26
C ALA A 152 22.98 20.78 24.03
N ILE A 153 23.64 21.15 22.93
CA ILE A 153 23.76 20.33 21.72
C ILE A 153 25.17 19.76 21.71
N ASN A 154 25.37 18.52 22.13
CA ASN A 154 26.65 17.83 21.94
C ASN A 154 26.50 16.76 20.86
N THR A 155 27.02 17.06 19.66
CA THR A 155 26.96 16.18 18.47
C THR A 155 28.10 15.15 18.39
N THR A 156 29.01 15.10 19.37
CA THR A 156 30.27 14.33 19.26
C THR A 156 30.36 13.08 20.14
N LEU A 157 29.42 12.85 21.05
CA LEU A 157 29.30 11.57 21.72
C LEU A 157 27.91 11.01 21.48
N SER A 158 27.86 9.76 21.07
CA SER A 158 26.64 8.98 21.01
C SER A 158 25.84 9.21 22.30
N VAL A 159 24.65 9.83 22.19
CA VAL A 159 23.71 10.08 23.31
C VAL A 159 23.36 8.80 24.09
N THR A 160 23.76 7.65 23.55
CA THR A 160 23.65 6.33 24.13
C THR A 160 24.72 6.00 25.17
N THR A 161 25.85 6.71 25.27
CA THR A 161 26.87 6.42 26.29
C THR A 161 26.92 7.57 27.30
N PRO A 162 26.57 7.33 28.57
CA PRO A 162 26.85 8.28 29.64
C PRO A 162 28.35 8.41 29.78
N ASP A 163 28.87 9.53 29.32
CA ASP A 163 30.17 9.96 29.80
C ASP A 163 30.03 10.29 31.28
N LYS A 164 30.95 9.80 32.12
CA LYS A 164 30.93 10.03 33.57
C LYS A 164 31.20 11.50 33.92
N ASP A 165 31.69 12.27 32.96
CA ASP A 165 32.27 13.60 33.17
C ASP A 165 31.24 14.75 33.06
N PHE A 166 30.01 14.49 32.58
CA PHE A 166 29.00 15.54 32.39
C PHE A 166 27.70 15.28 33.15
N LEU A 167 27.37 16.21 34.06
CA LEU A 167 26.19 16.19 34.91
C LEU A 167 24.95 16.67 34.13
N VAL A 168 24.46 15.83 33.22
CA VAL A 168 23.24 16.07 32.45
C VAL A 168 22.05 15.47 33.19
N ASP A 169 20.94 16.19 33.31
CA ASP A 169 19.72 15.70 33.96
C ASP A 169 18.80 14.96 32.98
N PHE A 170 18.68 15.46 31.74
CA PHE A 170 17.77 14.92 30.73
C PHE A 170 18.46 14.60 29.41
N ARG A 171 18.11 13.46 28.81
CA ARG A 171 18.57 13.08 27.46
C ARG A 171 17.40 12.62 26.59
N PHE A 172 17.23 13.24 25.43
CA PHE A 172 16.14 12.91 24.50
C PHE A 172 16.45 13.33 23.04
N PRO A 173 15.85 12.71 22.02
CA PRO A 173 14.93 11.58 22.07
C PRO A 173 15.68 10.27 22.32
N VAL A 174 15.20 9.47 23.27
CA VAL A 174 15.68 8.09 23.46
C VAL A 174 14.55 7.12 23.11
N ARG A 175 14.88 6.16 22.26
CA ARG A 175 13.96 5.12 21.80
C ARG A 175 14.17 3.85 22.61
N SER A 176 13.08 3.16 22.93
CA SER A 176 13.11 1.91 23.66
C SER A 176 11.91 1.04 23.29
N ALA A 177 12.00 -0.26 23.54
CA ALA A 177 10.86 -1.15 23.45
C ALA A 177 9.77 -0.76 24.48
N VAL A 178 8.51 -1.00 24.13
CA VAL A 178 7.34 -0.75 24.98
C VAL A 178 7.48 -1.49 26.33
N GLY A 179 7.06 -0.84 27.41
CA GLY A 179 7.07 -1.41 28.76
C GLY A 179 8.41 -1.34 29.50
N ARG A 180 9.50 -0.88 28.86
CA ARG A 180 10.76 -0.63 29.56
C ARG A 180 10.71 0.69 30.32
N THR A 181 11.22 0.67 31.54
CA THR A 181 11.32 1.83 32.45
C THR A 181 12.77 2.16 32.83
N ILE A 182 13.72 1.34 32.36
CA ILE A 182 15.15 1.46 32.62
C ILE A 182 15.88 1.39 31.28
N TYR A 183 16.79 2.32 31.05
CA TYR A 183 17.67 2.38 29.90
C TYR A 183 19.06 1.85 30.27
N GLN A 184 19.58 0.94 29.44
CA GLN A 184 20.89 0.26 29.65
C GLN A 184 21.06 -0.42 31.02
N GLY A 185 19.96 -0.73 31.70
CA GLY A 185 19.98 -1.40 33.01
C GLY A 185 20.38 -0.51 34.18
N VAL A 186 20.73 0.76 33.95
CA VAL A 186 21.22 1.67 35.01
C VAL A 186 20.38 2.93 35.13
N TYR A 187 19.93 3.50 34.01
CA TYR A 187 19.33 4.83 34.01
C TYR A 187 17.81 4.79 33.96
N SER A 188 17.16 5.67 34.71
CA SER A 188 15.70 5.79 34.70
C SER A 188 15.21 6.33 33.34
N TYR A 189 14.25 5.62 32.73
CA TYR A 189 13.61 5.99 31.46
C TYR A 189 12.13 6.25 31.66
N VAL A 190 11.64 7.32 31.04
CA VAL A 190 10.22 7.69 31.02
C VAL A 190 9.75 7.72 29.56
N PRO A 191 8.88 6.77 29.14
CA PRO A 191 8.28 6.80 27.82
C PRO A 191 7.27 7.94 27.74
N LEU A 192 7.37 8.78 26.69
CA LEU A 192 6.46 9.91 26.48
C LEU A 192 5.45 9.66 25.36
N ILE A 193 5.90 9.03 24.27
CA ILE A 193 5.09 8.76 23.08
C ILE A 193 5.29 7.32 22.66
N THR A 194 4.20 6.62 22.36
CA THR A 194 4.19 5.30 21.76
C THR A 194 4.00 5.43 20.25
N VAL A 195 4.95 4.92 19.46
CA VAL A 195 4.83 4.82 18.01
C VAL A 195 4.23 3.45 17.67
N PRO A 196 3.07 3.39 16.98
CA PRO A 196 2.36 2.12 16.76
C PRO A 196 3.02 1.24 15.69
N GLY A 197 3.83 1.81 14.80
CA GLY A 197 4.46 1.02 13.75
C GLY A 197 5.33 1.82 12.79
N VAL A 198 5.95 1.07 11.88
CA VAL A 198 6.85 1.58 10.84
C VAL A 198 6.22 1.32 9.48
N ALA A 199 6.07 2.36 8.68
CA ALA A 199 5.59 2.29 7.32
C ALA A 199 6.74 1.92 6.37
N LEU A 200 6.51 0.90 5.55
CA LEU A 200 7.34 0.58 4.40
C LEU A 200 6.74 1.28 3.19
N LEU A 201 7.46 2.27 2.66
CA LEU A 201 7.06 3.03 1.49
C LEU A 201 7.78 2.50 0.26
N SER A 202 7.04 2.29 -0.84
CA SER A 202 7.61 1.91 -2.13
C SER A 202 7.06 2.80 -3.23
N ARG A 203 7.75 2.79 -4.38
CA ARG A 203 7.21 3.41 -5.59
C ARG A 203 5.98 2.64 -6.08
N LYS A 204 5.02 3.38 -6.65
CA LYS A 204 3.95 2.80 -7.46
C LYS A 204 4.55 2.15 -8.70
N LYS A 205 3.96 1.02 -9.11
CA LYS A 205 4.28 0.42 -10.41
C LYS A 205 3.95 1.37 -11.55
N THR A 206 4.83 1.45 -12.53
CA THR A 206 4.56 2.18 -13.77
C THR A 206 3.47 1.46 -14.57
N PRO A 207 2.70 2.16 -15.42
CA PRO A 207 1.72 1.54 -16.30
C PRO A 207 2.30 0.38 -17.14
N SER A 208 3.55 0.50 -17.55
CA SER A 208 4.30 -0.55 -18.26
C SER A 208 4.57 -1.79 -17.40
N ALA A 209 4.74 -1.64 -16.10
CA ALA A 209 4.91 -2.78 -15.19
C ALA A 209 3.57 -3.53 -15.03
N TYR A 210 2.45 -2.82 -14.91
CA TYR A 210 1.13 -3.45 -14.90
C TYR A 210 0.83 -4.21 -16.19
N ALA A 211 1.17 -3.64 -17.35
CA ALA A 211 0.99 -4.32 -18.63
C ALA A 211 1.76 -5.65 -18.70
N ARG A 212 3.03 -5.67 -18.24
CA ARG A 212 3.83 -6.91 -18.16
C ARG A 212 3.25 -7.94 -17.19
N ASP A 213 2.67 -7.50 -16.08
CA ASP A 213 2.03 -8.41 -15.13
C ASP A 213 0.75 -9.03 -15.72
N VAL A 214 -0.05 -8.26 -16.46
CA VAL A 214 -1.20 -8.77 -17.22
C VAL A 214 -0.75 -9.75 -18.29
N GLU A 215 0.27 -9.40 -19.07
CA GLU A 215 0.84 -10.28 -20.11
C GLU A 215 1.27 -11.63 -19.52
N ARG A 216 2.07 -11.62 -18.44
CA ARG A 216 2.48 -12.85 -17.76
C ARG A 216 1.30 -13.61 -17.15
N SER A 217 0.23 -12.93 -16.74
CA SER A 217 -0.98 -13.57 -16.22
C SER A 217 -1.73 -14.32 -17.31
N VAL A 218 -1.85 -13.71 -18.50
CA VAL A 218 -2.48 -14.32 -19.68
C VAL A 218 -1.68 -15.55 -20.13
N TYR A 219 -0.35 -15.45 -20.23
CA TYR A 219 0.49 -16.59 -20.58
C TYR A 219 0.41 -17.72 -19.56
N SER A 220 0.23 -17.40 -18.28
CA SER A 220 0.03 -18.43 -17.24
C SER A 220 -1.27 -19.23 -17.40
N CYS A 221 -2.25 -18.72 -18.15
CA CYS A 221 -3.54 -19.37 -18.41
C CYS A 221 -3.53 -20.27 -19.67
N TRP A 222 -2.37 -20.50 -20.29
CA TRP A 222 -2.23 -21.37 -21.46
C TRP A 222 -2.83 -22.80 -21.32
N PRO A 223 -2.83 -23.47 -20.14
CA PRO A 223 -3.38 -24.81 -20.02
C PRO A 223 -4.89 -24.85 -20.27
N VAL A 224 -5.61 -23.81 -19.84
CA VAL A 224 -7.07 -23.68 -20.06
C VAL A 224 -7.38 -23.52 -21.55
N PHE A 225 -6.60 -22.71 -22.25
CA PHE A 225 -6.71 -22.56 -23.71
C PHE A 225 -6.42 -23.86 -24.44
N ALA A 226 -5.35 -24.57 -24.05
CA ALA A 226 -4.99 -25.85 -24.65
C ALA A 226 -6.09 -26.89 -24.47
N MET A 227 -6.61 -27.05 -23.24
CA MET A 227 -7.69 -27.99 -22.94
C MET A 227 -8.99 -27.65 -23.68
N SER A 228 -9.37 -26.37 -23.71
CA SER A 228 -10.57 -25.91 -24.41
C SER A 228 -10.46 -26.16 -25.93
N PHE A 229 -9.27 -25.95 -26.50
CA PHE A 229 -9.01 -26.20 -27.92
C PHE A 229 -9.10 -27.69 -28.26
N VAL A 230 -8.54 -28.57 -27.41
CA VAL A 230 -8.64 -30.03 -27.57
C VAL A 230 -10.09 -30.50 -27.50
N LEU A 231 -10.88 -30.00 -26.54
CA LEU A 231 -12.31 -30.32 -26.42
C LEU A 231 -13.13 -29.81 -27.62
N ALA A 232 -12.80 -28.64 -28.16
CA ALA A 232 -13.44 -28.11 -29.35
C ALA A 232 -13.11 -28.96 -30.58
N ILE A 233 -11.88 -29.48 -30.71
CA ILE A 233 -11.51 -30.40 -31.79
C ILE A 233 -12.30 -31.71 -31.67
N LEU A 234 -12.33 -32.31 -30.47
CA LEU A 234 -13.07 -33.54 -30.20
C LEU A 234 -14.54 -33.39 -30.56
N THR A 235 -15.18 -32.33 -30.06
CA THR A 235 -16.60 -32.07 -30.32
C THR A 235 -16.85 -31.82 -31.81
N GLY A 236 -15.95 -31.12 -32.50
CA GLY A 236 -16.04 -30.90 -33.94
C GLY A 236 -15.97 -32.19 -34.75
N ILE A 237 -15.12 -33.14 -34.35
CA ILE A 237 -15.03 -34.48 -34.97
C ILE A 237 -16.30 -35.29 -34.70
N VAL A 238 -16.78 -35.32 -33.45
CA VAL A 238 -17.99 -36.05 -33.05
C VAL A 238 -19.22 -35.50 -33.76
N LEU A 239 -19.35 -34.17 -33.86
CA LEU A 239 -20.44 -33.53 -34.59
C LEU A 239 -20.38 -33.83 -36.08
N TRP A 240 -19.18 -33.80 -36.67
CA TRP A 240 -19.01 -34.19 -38.07
C TRP A 240 -19.48 -35.63 -38.31
N PHE A 241 -19.12 -36.57 -37.43
CA PHE A 241 -19.61 -37.96 -37.50
C PHE A 241 -21.13 -38.06 -37.37
N ALA A 242 -21.78 -37.18 -36.60
CA ALA A 242 -23.25 -37.15 -36.50
C ALA A 242 -23.94 -36.55 -37.73
N GLU A 243 -23.29 -35.60 -38.44
CA GLU A 243 -23.91 -34.78 -39.48
C GLU A 243 -23.47 -35.10 -40.91
N TYR A 244 -22.37 -35.85 -41.12
CA TYR A 244 -21.76 -36.02 -42.45
C TYR A 244 -22.67 -36.67 -43.51
N ASP A 245 -23.60 -37.53 -43.09
CA ASP A 245 -24.48 -38.25 -44.00
C ASP A 245 -25.66 -37.40 -44.49
N ILE A 246 -26.29 -36.66 -43.57
CA ILE A 246 -27.55 -35.93 -43.81
C ILE A 246 -27.27 -34.47 -44.19
N ASN A 247 -26.33 -33.79 -43.51
CA ASN A 247 -26.06 -32.37 -43.68
C ASN A 247 -24.75 -32.09 -44.43
N TYR A 248 -24.51 -32.85 -45.51
CA TYR A 248 -23.27 -32.78 -46.30
C TYR A 248 -22.98 -31.42 -46.95
N ARG A 249 -23.98 -30.53 -47.02
CA ARG A 249 -23.84 -29.17 -47.57
C ARG A 249 -23.10 -28.22 -46.62
N GLN A 250 -23.28 -28.39 -45.31
CA GLN A 250 -22.61 -27.59 -44.28
C GLN A 250 -21.39 -28.31 -43.70
N PHE A 251 -21.49 -29.64 -43.56
CA PHE A 251 -20.42 -30.51 -43.07
C PHE A 251 -20.00 -31.48 -44.18
N TYR A 252 -18.96 -31.12 -44.95
CA TYR A 252 -18.54 -31.92 -46.10
C TYR A 252 -18.23 -33.39 -45.75
N ARG A 253 -18.57 -34.32 -46.64
CA ARG A 253 -18.25 -35.75 -46.49
C ARG A 253 -16.76 -36.07 -46.48
N SER A 254 -15.94 -35.20 -47.07
CA SER A 254 -14.48 -35.33 -47.00
C SER A 254 -14.01 -35.01 -45.59
N PHE A 255 -13.39 -35.99 -44.92
CA PHE A 255 -12.90 -35.90 -43.55
C PHE A 255 -12.18 -34.60 -43.20
N HIS A 256 -11.14 -34.22 -43.96
CA HIS A 256 -10.35 -33.03 -43.67
C HIS A 256 -11.17 -31.74 -43.73
N LYS A 257 -11.97 -31.54 -44.77
CA LYS A 257 -12.80 -30.32 -44.88
C LYS A 257 -13.92 -30.35 -43.84
N GLY A 258 -14.57 -31.50 -43.67
CA GLY A 258 -15.70 -31.65 -42.76
C GLY A 258 -15.35 -31.42 -41.29
N ILE A 259 -14.20 -31.93 -40.82
CA ILE A 259 -13.73 -31.64 -39.45
C ILE A 259 -13.39 -30.17 -39.29
N LEU A 260 -12.69 -29.55 -40.25
CA LEU A 260 -12.38 -28.12 -40.13
C LEU A 260 -13.64 -27.30 -39.92
N GLU A 261 -14.73 -27.64 -40.62
CA GLU A 261 -16.04 -27.01 -40.39
C GLU A 261 -16.67 -27.36 -39.03
N GLY A 262 -16.53 -28.60 -38.56
CA GLY A 262 -16.98 -29.02 -37.23
C GLY A 262 -16.22 -28.35 -36.09
N VAL A 263 -14.90 -28.20 -36.23
CA VAL A 263 -14.03 -27.52 -35.26
C VAL A 263 -14.29 -26.03 -35.27
N TRP A 264 -14.46 -25.42 -36.45
CA TRP A 264 -14.89 -24.03 -36.58
C TRP A 264 -16.21 -23.79 -35.84
N TRP A 265 -17.22 -24.61 -36.10
CA TRP A 265 -18.50 -24.54 -35.39
C TRP A 265 -18.35 -24.69 -33.88
N SER A 266 -17.55 -25.67 -33.43
CA SER A 266 -17.35 -25.93 -31.99
C SER A 266 -16.64 -24.74 -31.32
N PHE A 267 -15.64 -24.16 -31.98
CA PHE A 267 -14.87 -23.03 -31.48
C PHE A 267 -15.71 -21.75 -31.36
N ILE A 268 -16.45 -21.37 -32.41
CA ILE A 268 -17.31 -20.16 -32.37
C ILE A 268 -18.48 -20.30 -31.39
N THR A 269 -18.93 -21.53 -31.18
CA THR A 269 -20.00 -21.83 -30.23
C THR A 269 -19.51 -21.76 -28.79
N MET A 270 -18.33 -22.33 -28.51
CA MET A 270 -17.70 -22.26 -27.19
C MET A 270 -17.40 -20.82 -26.77
N THR A 271 -16.95 -19.99 -27.72
CA THR A 271 -16.69 -18.56 -27.49
C THR A 271 -17.97 -17.71 -27.47
N THR A 272 -19.15 -18.33 -27.58
CA THR A 272 -20.48 -17.69 -27.59
C THR A 272 -20.71 -16.67 -28.72
N VAL A 273 -19.78 -16.58 -29.70
CA VAL A 273 -19.92 -15.70 -30.87
C VAL A 273 -21.04 -16.18 -31.78
N GLY A 274 -21.09 -17.49 -32.05
CA GLY A 274 -22.23 -18.16 -32.68
C GLY A 274 -22.75 -17.50 -33.97
N TYR A 275 -21.91 -17.37 -35.01
CA TYR A 275 -22.30 -16.75 -36.28
C TYR A 275 -23.55 -17.36 -36.94
N GLY A 276 -23.90 -18.60 -36.61
CA GLY A 276 -25.08 -19.29 -37.15
C GLY A 276 -24.92 -19.70 -38.63
N ASP A 277 -23.70 -19.63 -39.16
CA ASP A 277 -23.34 -20.05 -40.52
C ASP A 277 -23.55 -21.55 -40.73
N LYS A 278 -23.32 -22.35 -39.67
CA LYS A 278 -23.47 -23.80 -39.64
C LYS A 278 -24.25 -24.23 -38.41
N TYR A 279 -25.07 -25.26 -38.56
CA TYR A 279 -25.84 -25.80 -37.44
C TYR A 279 -26.20 -27.27 -37.70
N PRO A 280 -26.24 -28.11 -36.65
CA PRO A 280 -26.67 -29.48 -36.79
C PRO A 280 -28.16 -29.57 -37.13
N LYS A 281 -28.51 -30.44 -38.08
CA LYS A 281 -29.89 -30.70 -38.49
C LYS A 281 -30.42 -32.01 -37.92
N THR A 282 -29.54 -32.95 -37.62
CA THR A 282 -29.92 -34.27 -37.09
C THR A 282 -30.30 -34.17 -35.61
N VAL A 283 -31.17 -35.07 -35.14
CA VAL A 283 -31.57 -35.14 -33.73
C VAL A 283 -30.35 -35.43 -32.83
N ILE A 284 -29.46 -36.31 -33.30
CA ILE A 284 -28.22 -36.67 -32.59
C ILE A 284 -27.27 -35.47 -32.56
N GLY A 285 -27.05 -34.79 -33.69
CA GLY A 285 -26.21 -33.59 -33.76
C GLY A 285 -26.73 -32.45 -32.88
N ARG A 286 -28.05 -32.26 -32.80
CA ARG A 286 -28.67 -31.28 -31.88
C ARG A 286 -28.46 -31.65 -30.41
N SER A 287 -28.53 -32.93 -30.07
CA SER A 287 -28.27 -33.40 -28.70
C SER A 287 -26.81 -33.15 -28.29
N ILE A 288 -25.86 -33.44 -29.19
CA ILE A 288 -24.44 -33.12 -29.01
C ILE A 288 -24.25 -31.61 -28.83
N ALA A 289 -24.94 -30.80 -29.62
CA ALA A 289 -24.84 -29.35 -29.51
C ALA A 289 -25.33 -28.81 -28.17
N ILE A 290 -26.43 -29.33 -27.62
CA ILE A 290 -26.92 -28.93 -26.28
C ILE A 290 -25.86 -29.20 -25.20
N VAL A 291 -25.25 -30.39 -25.22
CA VAL A 291 -24.17 -30.73 -24.26
C VAL A 291 -22.97 -29.81 -24.46
N TRP A 292 -22.61 -29.50 -25.71
CA TRP A 292 -21.52 -28.59 -26.01
C TRP A 292 -21.80 -27.16 -25.55
N PHE A 293 -23.03 -26.66 -25.68
CA PHE A 293 -23.40 -25.34 -25.18
C PHE A 293 -23.19 -25.23 -23.67
N LEU A 294 -23.68 -26.22 -22.91
CA LEU A 294 -23.49 -26.28 -21.45
C LEU A 294 -22.01 -26.35 -21.08
N THR A 295 -21.24 -27.19 -21.78
CA THR A 295 -19.80 -27.34 -21.56
C THR A 295 -19.03 -26.06 -21.90
N GLY A 296 -19.38 -25.40 -23.00
CA GLY A 296 -18.77 -24.15 -23.46
C GLY A 296 -18.97 -22.99 -22.49
N ILE A 297 -20.16 -22.90 -21.88
CA ILE A 297 -20.42 -21.92 -20.81
C ILE A 297 -19.49 -22.18 -19.62
N VAL A 298 -19.39 -23.43 -19.16
CA VAL A 298 -18.49 -23.80 -18.05
C VAL A 298 -17.03 -23.51 -18.38
N LEU A 299 -16.55 -23.87 -19.58
CA LEU A 299 -15.17 -23.61 -20.01
C LEU A 299 -14.86 -22.11 -20.07
N SER A 300 -15.81 -21.30 -20.56
CA SER A 300 -15.66 -19.84 -20.58
C SER A 300 -15.60 -19.24 -19.17
N SER A 301 -16.41 -19.73 -18.24
CA SER A 301 -16.36 -19.33 -16.83
C SER A 301 -15.04 -19.73 -16.15
N LEU A 302 -14.53 -20.93 -16.44
CA LEU A 302 -13.24 -21.39 -15.92
C LEU A 302 -12.07 -20.55 -16.45
N PHE A 303 -12.13 -20.13 -17.72
CA PHE A 303 -11.16 -19.22 -18.30
C PHE A 303 -11.13 -17.87 -17.58
N ILE A 304 -12.29 -17.22 -17.43
CA ILE A 304 -12.40 -15.93 -16.73
C ILE A 304 -11.89 -16.08 -15.28
N SER A 305 -12.30 -17.15 -14.59
CA SER A 305 -11.90 -17.42 -13.21
C SER A 305 -10.39 -17.63 -13.06
N SER A 306 -9.77 -18.38 -13.98
CA SER A 306 -8.31 -18.59 -14.02
C SER A 306 -7.57 -17.28 -14.25
N LEU A 307 -8.06 -16.44 -15.17
CA LEU A 307 -7.45 -15.15 -15.45
C LEU A 307 -7.54 -14.22 -14.24
N THR A 308 -8.72 -14.11 -13.62
CA THR A 308 -8.93 -13.30 -12.41
C THR A 308 -8.04 -13.79 -11.27
N SER A 309 -8.00 -15.11 -11.01
CA SER A 309 -7.13 -15.69 -9.97
C SER A 309 -5.66 -15.40 -10.22
N SER A 310 -5.17 -15.58 -11.45
CA SER A 310 -3.78 -15.28 -11.83
C SER A 310 -3.42 -13.82 -11.55
N MET A 311 -4.31 -12.90 -11.92
CA MET A 311 -4.13 -11.47 -11.63
C MET A 311 -4.17 -11.17 -10.12
N SER A 312 -5.13 -11.72 -9.39
CA SER A 312 -5.24 -11.55 -7.93
C SER A 312 -4.00 -12.07 -7.21
N VAL A 313 -3.51 -13.25 -7.59
CA VAL A 313 -2.28 -13.82 -7.03
C VAL A 313 -1.09 -12.89 -7.28
N ARG A 314 -0.93 -12.33 -8.49
CA ARG A 314 0.17 -11.37 -8.75
C ARG A 314 0.05 -10.08 -7.94
N ILE A 315 -1.16 -9.61 -7.67
CA ILE A 315 -1.37 -8.44 -6.80
C ILE A 315 -1.00 -8.78 -5.35
N LEU A 316 -1.33 -9.97 -4.86
CA LEU A 316 -0.93 -10.43 -3.53
C LEU A 316 0.59 -10.69 -3.43
N ASP A 317 1.17 -11.37 -4.42
CA ASP A 317 2.60 -11.65 -4.48
C ASP A 317 3.39 -10.34 -4.48
N ASP A 318 2.93 -9.33 -5.22
CA ASP A 318 3.58 -8.01 -5.20
C ASP A 318 3.57 -7.38 -3.79
N ARG A 319 2.52 -7.59 -3.00
CA ARG A 319 2.48 -7.14 -1.59
C ARG A 319 3.36 -7.99 -0.66
N LEU A 320 3.55 -9.28 -0.96
CA LEU A 320 4.34 -10.22 -0.16
C LEU A 320 5.84 -10.20 -0.51
N ASP A 321 6.20 -10.06 -1.79
CA ASP A 321 7.57 -9.89 -2.30
C ASP A 321 8.19 -8.56 -1.87
N ILE A 322 7.38 -7.55 -1.54
CA ILE A 322 7.89 -6.35 -0.86
C ILE A 322 8.59 -6.71 0.46
N VAL A 323 8.25 -7.84 1.07
CA VAL A 323 8.81 -8.31 2.34
C VAL A 323 10.06 -9.18 2.15
N ARG A 324 10.43 -9.61 0.94
CA ARG A 324 11.61 -10.47 0.76
C ARG A 324 12.38 -10.08 -0.50
N GLY A 325 13.66 -9.79 -0.32
CA GLY A 325 14.57 -9.69 -1.46
C GLY A 325 14.84 -8.27 -1.98
N LYS A 326 14.30 -7.24 -1.32
CA LYS A 326 14.40 -5.85 -1.77
C LYS A 326 15.51 -5.06 -1.06
N LYS A 327 16.06 -4.07 -1.75
CA LYS A 327 16.97 -3.09 -1.14
C LYS A 327 16.17 -2.07 -0.36
N VAL A 328 16.37 -2.01 0.94
CA VAL A 328 15.59 -1.12 1.82
C VAL A 328 16.49 -0.04 2.37
N GLY A 329 16.06 1.21 2.22
CA GLY A 329 16.70 2.37 2.82
C GLY A 329 16.13 2.67 4.20
N SER A 330 16.99 3.13 5.11
CA SER A 330 16.57 3.53 6.46
C SER A 330 17.35 4.73 6.97
N LEU A 331 16.88 5.35 8.05
CA LEU A 331 17.62 6.40 8.75
C LEU A 331 18.51 5.76 9.84
N PRO A 332 19.78 6.19 10.01
CA PRO A 332 20.73 5.61 10.96
C PRO A 332 20.33 5.84 12.43
N GLN A 333 19.41 6.78 12.67
CA GLN A 333 18.94 7.13 14.02
C GLN A 333 17.98 6.09 14.64
N PHE A 334 17.65 5.04 13.89
CA PHE A 334 16.59 4.07 14.20
C PHE A 334 17.14 2.63 14.19
N PRO A 335 17.80 2.17 15.25
CA PRO A 335 18.32 0.80 15.33
C PRO A 335 17.21 -0.27 15.27
N GLU A 336 15.97 0.10 15.58
CA GLU A 336 14.80 -0.79 15.44
C GLU A 336 14.60 -1.24 13.99
N TYR A 337 14.98 -0.39 13.03
CA TYR A 337 14.88 -0.71 11.61
C TYR A 337 15.81 -1.86 11.23
N ASP A 338 16.93 -2.07 11.92
CA ASP A 338 17.84 -3.18 11.61
C ASP A 338 17.18 -4.55 11.78
N ILE A 339 16.30 -4.70 12.78
CA ILE A 339 15.55 -5.94 12.99
C ILE A 339 14.59 -6.18 11.82
N ILE A 340 13.92 -5.12 11.37
CA ILE A 340 12.99 -5.15 10.24
C ILE A 340 13.74 -5.47 8.95
N ILE A 341 14.85 -4.78 8.71
CA ILE A 341 15.72 -4.94 7.55
C ILE A 341 16.27 -6.36 7.46
N ARG A 342 16.71 -6.95 8.58
CA ARG A 342 17.18 -8.36 8.59
C ARG A 342 16.10 -9.36 8.20
N ARG A 343 14.83 -9.04 8.45
CA ARG A 343 13.69 -9.88 8.07
C ARG A 343 13.26 -9.66 6.61
N ILE A 344 13.54 -8.49 6.05
CA ILE A 344 13.00 -8.05 4.75
C ILE A 344 14.03 -8.06 3.62
N SER A 345 15.21 -7.52 3.88
CA SER A 345 16.22 -7.27 2.87
C SER A 345 17.04 -8.53 2.54
N THR A 346 17.57 -8.60 1.33
CA THR A 346 18.63 -9.55 1.00
C THR A 346 19.88 -9.26 1.82
N ALA A 347 20.71 -10.27 2.08
CA ALA A 347 22.01 -10.09 2.71
C ALA A 347 22.82 -9.00 1.97
N GLY A 348 23.12 -7.88 2.64
CA GLY A 348 23.86 -6.75 2.07
C GLY A 348 23.04 -5.71 1.27
N GLY A 349 21.70 -5.83 1.23
CA GLY A 349 20.82 -4.92 0.48
C GLY A 349 20.39 -3.64 1.21
N SER A 350 20.78 -3.47 2.48
CA SER A 350 20.39 -2.32 3.31
C SER A 350 21.36 -1.15 3.18
N LYS A 351 20.82 0.07 3.13
CA LYS A 351 21.61 1.31 3.21
C LYS A 351 20.98 2.30 4.17
N THR A 352 21.80 2.91 5.03
CA THR A 352 21.38 3.99 5.93
C THR A 352 21.70 5.35 5.31
N TYR A 353 20.77 6.29 5.41
CA TYR A 353 20.90 7.64 4.86
C TYR A 353 20.85 8.70 5.95
N PRO A 354 21.71 9.72 5.94
CA PRO A 354 21.84 10.67 7.05
C PRO A 354 20.60 11.57 7.23
N THR A 355 19.89 11.90 6.15
CA THR A 355 18.72 12.77 6.18
C THR A 355 17.53 12.15 5.46
N LEU A 356 16.32 12.58 5.83
CA LEU A 356 15.08 12.09 5.24
C LEU A 356 14.99 12.46 3.76
N GLU A 357 15.49 13.63 3.37
CA GLU A 357 15.52 14.08 1.98
C GLU A 357 16.43 13.18 1.13
N ARG A 358 17.60 12.81 1.64
CA ARG A 358 18.51 11.88 0.94
C ARG A 358 17.92 10.48 0.82
N LEU A 359 17.21 10.02 1.86
CA LEU A 359 16.48 8.76 1.83
C LEU A 359 15.37 8.79 0.77
N PHE A 360 14.66 9.91 0.66
CA PHE A 360 13.62 10.13 -0.34
C PHE A 360 14.21 10.18 -1.77
N ASP A 361 15.32 10.87 -1.97
CA ASP A 361 16.03 10.94 -3.26
C ASP A 361 16.58 9.57 -3.68
N ALA A 362 17.01 8.75 -2.72
CA ALA A 362 17.42 7.37 -2.98
C ALA A 362 16.23 6.50 -3.46
N LEU A 363 15.03 6.71 -2.89
CA LEU A 363 13.81 6.09 -3.39
C LEU A 363 13.43 6.63 -4.77
N ARG A 364 13.64 7.92 -5.05
CA ARG A 364 13.33 8.50 -6.36
C ARG A 364 14.29 8.01 -7.47
N SER A 365 15.57 7.87 -7.15
CA SER A 365 16.63 7.51 -8.10
C SER A 365 16.78 6.00 -8.36
N ASN A 366 15.88 5.17 -7.84
CA ASN A 366 15.95 3.70 -7.87
C ASN A 366 17.19 3.11 -7.19
N GLU A 367 17.80 3.82 -6.23
CA GLU A 367 18.92 3.25 -5.45
C GLU A 367 18.42 2.19 -4.45
N VAL A 368 17.25 2.45 -3.86
CA VAL A 368 16.53 1.53 -2.98
C VAL A 368 15.15 1.23 -3.54
N ASP A 369 14.62 0.04 -3.27
CA ASP A 369 13.30 -0.39 -3.73
C ASP A 369 12.18 0.04 -2.78
N GLY A 370 12.52 0.25 -1.50
CA GLY A 370 11.62 0.77 -0.47
C GLY A 370 12.39 1.47 0.64
N ILE A 371 11.67 2.26 1.44
CA ILE A 371 12.22 2.97 2.59
C ILE A 371 11.37 2.73 3.83
N LEU A 372 12.02 2.71 5.00
CA LEU A 372 11.36 2.59 6.29
C LEU A 372 11.26 3.97 6.95
N VAL A 373 10.03 4.36 7.29
CA VAL A 373 9.72 5.62 7.97
C VAL A 373 8.68 5.34 9.04
N ASP A 374 8.84 5.90 10.22
CA ASP A 374 7.83 5.77 11.28
C ASP A 374 6.55 6.53 10.89
N LEU A 375 5.42 6.14 11.48
CA LEU A 375 4.12 6.69 11.06
C LEU A 375 4.02 8.21 11.29
N TYR A 376 4.61 8.73 12.38
CA TYR A 376 4.55 10.15 12.71
C TYR A 376 5.47 11.01 11.84
N THR A 377 6.66 10.54 11.48
CA THR A 377 7.55 11.20 10.54
C THR A 377 6.97 11.18 9.13
N ALA A 378 6.30 10.09 8.74
CA ALA A 378 5.62 10.02 7.45
C ALA A 378 4.48 11.06 7.35
N ASP A 379 3.70 11.23 8.42
CA ASP A 379 2.62 12.22 8.50
C ASP A 379 3.15 13.66 8.56
N TYR A 380 4.12 13.92 9.44
CA TYR A 380 4.75 15.24 9.59
C TYR A 380 5.38 15.75 8.29
N ARG A 381 5.97 14.86 7.50
CA ARG A 381 6.54 15.17 6.16
C ARG A 381 5.64 14.70 5.02
N SER A 382 4.34 14.92 5.17
CA SER A 382 3.37 14.71 4.09
C SER A 382 3.71 15.53 2.82
N ASP A 383 4.47 16.62 2.92
CA ASP A 383 5.03 17.35 1.78
C ASP A 383 5.90 16.46 0.86
N LEU A 384 6.69 15.57 1.44
CA LEU A 384 7.51 14.61 0.70
C LEU A 384 6.68 13.39 0.29
N PHE A 385 5.90 12.84 1.22
CA PHE A 385 5.29 11.52 1.04
C PHE A 385 3.92 11.51 0.37
N ASN A 386 3.24 12.66 0.25
CA ASN A 386 1.98 12.81 -0.51
C ASN A 386 2.23 12.94 -2.03
N ALA A 387 3.22 12.23 -2.54
CA ALA A 387 3.56 12.22 -3.95
C ALA A 387 2.75 11.14 -4.69
N THR A 388 2.28 11.45 -5.90
CA THR A 388 1.43 10.54 -6.69
C THR A 388 2.10 9.22 -7.05
N TRP A 389 3.43 9.15 -7.00
CA TRP A 389 4.27 8.00 -7.36
C TRP A 389 4.71 7.14 -6.18
N ILE A 390 4.32 7.47 -4.94
CA ILE A 390 4.62 6.69 -3.73
C ILE A 390 3.36 5.99 -3.22
N THR A 391 3.54 4.82 -2.62
CA THR A 391 2.51 4.09 -1.89
C THR A 391 3.07 3.54 -0.59
N VAL A 392 2.25 3.57 0.46
CA VAL A 392 2.46 2.76 1.65
C VAL A 392 2.24 1.30 1.26
N SER A 393 3.31 0.51 1.19
CA SER A 393 3.23 -0.90 0.83
C SER A 393 2.66 -1.73 1.97
N ARG A 394 3.14 -1.44 3.19
CA ARG A 394 2.77 -2.17 4.40
C ARG A 394 3.10 -1.34 5.64
N ILE A 395 2.24 -1.44 6.65
CA ILE A 395 2.53 -0.97 8.00
C ILE A 395 3.00 -2.19 8.80
N ILE A 396 4.20 -2.09 9.36
CA ILE A 396 4.80 -3.12 10.20
C ILE A 396 4.45 -2.76 11.65
N PRO A 397 3.65 -3.60 12.35
CA PRO A 397 3.24 -3.35 13.74
C PRO A 397 4.41 -3.66 14.67
N TYR A 398 5.43 -2.81 14.60
CA TYR A 398 6.58 -2.83 15.49
C TYR A 398 6.44 -1.59 16.38
N GLU A 399 5.85 -1.80 17.55
CA GLU A 399 5.61 -0.74 18.52
C GLU A 399 6.88 -0.42 19.30
N PHE A 400 7.18 0.86 19.46
CA PHE A 400 8.29 1.34 20.28
C PHE A 400 7.94 2.67 20.95
N THR A 401 8.60 2.97 22.06
CA THR A 401 8.40 4.22 22.79
C THR A 401 9.54 5.18 22.53
N ILE A 402 9.20 6.46 22.46
CA ILE A 402 10.14 7.57 22.44
C ILE A 402 9.95 8.34 23.74
N GLY A 403 11.05 8.62 24.42
CA GLY A 403 11.01 9.20 25.75
C GLY A 403 12.29 9.91 26.14
N VAL A 404 12.37 10.20 27.43
CA VAL A 404 13.48 10.92 28.06
C VAL A 404 14.18 9.97 29.02
N VAL A 405 15.52 9.94 28.96
CA VAL A 405 16.34 9.31 29.99
C VAL A 405 16.71 10.38 31.02
N ILE A 406 16.57 10.03 32.28
CA ILE A 406 16.71 10.93 33.42
C ILE A 406 17.86 10.44 34.30
N THR A 407 18.73 11.37 34.68
CA THR A 407 19.94 11.11 35.45
C THR A 407 20.18 12.19 36.51
N GLY A 408 21.04 11.91 37.48
CA GLY A 408 21.40 12.87 38.53
C GLY A 408 20.26 13.20 39.49
N ASN A 409 20.20 14.45 39.95
CA ASN A 409 19.19 14.89 40.94
C ASN A 409 17.76 14.81 40.39
N ALA A 410 17.59 14.86 39.07
CA ALA A 410 16.29 14.72 38.42
C ALA A 410 15.69 13.30 38.53
N GLU A 411 16.48 12.27 38.89
CA GLU A 411 15.96 10.91 39.10
C GLU A 411 14.88 10.85 40.20
N LYS A 412 14.99 11.74 41.19
CA LYS A 412 13.99 11.92 42.26
C LYS A 412 12.60 12.31 41.72
N LEU A 413 12.50 12.86 40.51
CA LEU A 413 11.25 13.29 39.88
C LEU A 413 10.58 12.19 39.02
N VAL A 414 11.25 11.07 38.79
CA VAL A 414 10.80 10.03 37.83
C VAL A 414 9.41 9.49 38.16
N GLN A 415 9.07 9.32 39.45
CA GLN A 415 7.75 8.83 39.86
C GLN A 415 6.66 9.84 39.51
N HIS A 416 6.88 11.13 39.82
CA HIS A 416 5.95 12.19 39.43
C HIS A 416 5.73 12.27 37.92
N PHE A 417 6.78 12.09 37.11
CA PHE A 417 6.60 12.04 35.66
C PHE A 417 5.81 10.83 35.19
N ARG A 418 5.99 9.66 35.82
CA ARG A 418 5.20 8.47 35.50
C ARG A 418 3.73 8.66 35.88
N ASP A 419 3.48 9.26 37.04
CA ASP A 419 2.12 9.59 37.49
C ASP A 419 1.46 10.61 36.58
N TYR A 420 2.19 11.64 36.14
CA TYR A 420 1.70 12.63 35.18
C TYR A 420 1.26 11.97 33.87
N ILE A 421 2.10 11.08 33.31
CA ILE A 421 1.79 10.39 32.07
C ILE A 421 0.63 9.42 32.27
N GLY A 422 0.61 8.63 33.35
CA GLY A 422 -0.44 7.65 33.63
C GLY A 422 -1.81 8.25 33.94
N ASN A 423 -1.86 9.47 34.51
CA ASN A 423 -3.11 10.16 34.86
C ASN A 423 -3.64 11.03 33.70
N LYS A 424 -2.74 11.64 32.90
CA LYS A 424 -3.10 12.52 31.77
C LYS A 424 -2.97 11.84 30.40
N THR A 425 -2.97 10.51 30.32
CA THR A 425 -2.93 9.74 29.07
C THR A 425 -4.03 10.13 28.08
N THR A 426 -5.11 10.77 28.54
CA THR A 426 -6.14 11.42 27.70
C THR A 426 -5.60 12.51 26.78
N VAL A 427 -4.57 13.28 27.16
CA VAL A 427 -4.05 14.40 26.35
C VAL A 427 -3.23 13.89 25.15
N VAL A 428 -2.47 12.80 25.31
CA VAL A 428 -1.70 12.20 24.22
C VAL A 428 -2.61 11.41 23.28
N THR A 429 -3.62 10.71 23.81
CA THR A 429 -4.63 10.05 22.97
C THR A 429 -5.55 11.05 22.26
N GLU A 430 -5.87 12.20 22.84
CA GLU A 430 -6.71 13.22 22.19
C GLU A 430 -5.99 13.95 21.05
N ILE A 431 -4.68 14.19 21.18
CA ILE A 431 -3.84 14.75 20.10
C ILE A 431 -3.64 13.72 18.96
N LEU A 432 -3.66 12.42 19.26
CA LEU A 432 -3.46 11.34 18.28
C LEU A 432 -4.76 10.83 17.65
N GLN A 433 -5.88 10.85 18.38
CA GLN A 433 -7.20 10.45 17.89
C GLN A 433 -7.82 11.48 16.94
N LYS A 434 -7.43 12.76 17.04
CA LYS A 434 -7.89 13.78 16.08
C LYS A 434 -7.24 13.64 14.69
N THR A 435 -6.16 12.86 14.58
CA THR A 435 -5.36 12.70 13.35
C THR A 435 -5.50 11.31 12.73
N THR A 436 -6.01 10.32 13.48
CA THR A 436 -6.23 8.96 12.98
C THR A 436 -7.64 8.82 12.40
N GLN A 437 -7.85 9.33 11.19
CA GLN A 437 -8.90 8.78 10.34
C GLN A 437 -8.44 7.41 9.83
N GLU A 438 -9.17 6.40 10.30
CA GLU A 438 -9.38 5.06 9.73
C GLU A 438 -8.38 4.64 8.64
N THR A 439 -7.39 3.84 9.02
CA THR A 439 -6.81 2.88 8.08
C THR A 439 -6.95 1.50 8.73
N GLU A 440 -7.89 0.73 8.20
CA GLU A 440 -8.20 -0.62 8.64
C GLU A 440 -6.94 -1.47 8.84
N GLU A 441 -6.82 -2.06 10.03
CA GLU A 441 -6.00 -3.24 10.25
C GLU A 441 -6.50 -4.39 9.36
N GLN A 442 -5.93 -4.53 8.17
CA GLN A 442 -5.91 -5.84 7.52
C GLN A 442 -4.80 -6.66 8.17
N THR A 443 -5.13 -7.28 9.31
CA THR A 443 -4.41 -8.45 9.79
C THR A 443 -4.33 -9.45 8.63
N PRO A 444 -3.15 -10.03 8.32
CA PRO A 444 -3.08 -11.07 7.31
C PRO A 444 -3.76 -12.30 7.91
N ARG A 445 -5.06 -12.48 7.61
CA ARG A 445 -5.70 -13.79 7.74
C ARG A 445 -4.82 -14.75 6.95
N LYS A 446 -4.15 -15.67 7.66
CA LYS A 446 -3.64 -16.93 7.10
C LYS A 446 -4.85 -17.72 6.63
N ARG A 447 -5.47 -17.30 5.53
CA ARG A 447 -6.34 -18.16 4.76
C ARG A 447 -5.38 -19.13 4.08
N LYS A 448 -5.37 -20.38 4.53
CA LYS A 448 -4.98 -21.48 3.65
C LYS A 448 -6.03 -21.47 2.55
N ASP A 449 -5.85 -20.60 1.56
CA ASP A 449 -6.57 -20.71 0.31
C ASP A 449 -5.98 -21.95 -0.34
N GLU A 450 -6.61 -23.08 -0.05
CA GLU A 450 -6.49 -24.29 -0.84
C GLU A 450 -6.95 -23.87 -2.23
N LYS A 451 -5.98 -23.48 -3.06
CA LYS A 451 -6.21 -23.10 -4.45
C LYS A 451 -6.89 -24.29 -5.10
N VAL A 452 -8.20 -24.21 -5.31
CA VAL A 452 -8.89 -25.15 -6.20
C VAL A 452 -8.55 -24.72 -7.62
N SER A 453 -7.27 -24.86 -7.98
CA SER A 453 -6.79 -24.72 -9.35
C SER A 453 -7.00 -26.06 -10.03
N LEU A 454 -8.25 -26.36 -10.40
CA LEU A 454 -8.67 -27.60 -11.07
C LEU A 454 -7.90 -27.86 -12.39
N LEU A 455 -7.23 -26.85 -12.94
CA LEU A 455 -6.63 -26.84 -14.28
C LEU A 455 -5.14 -26.43 -14.29
N ASP A 456 -4.45 -26.52 -13.15
CA ASP A 456 -3.00 -26.31 -13.10
C ASP A 456 -2.29 -27.55 -13.71
N PRO A 457 -1.28 -27.41 -14.59
CA PRO A 457 -0.56 -28.54 -15.18
C PRO A 457 0.16 -29.42 -14.14
N THR A 458 0.35 -28.89 -12.93
CA THR A 458 0.96 -29.58 -11.80
C THR A 458 -0.04 -30.41 -11.00
N THR A 459 -1.35 -30.19 -11.15
CA THR A 459 -2.39 -30.93 -10.41
C THR A 459 -2.64 -32.30 -11.04
N ALA A 460 -2.87 -33.30 -10.21
CA ALA A 460 -3.18 -34.66 -10.65
C ALA A 460 -4.43 -34.70 -11.57
N ASP A 461 -5.43 -33.88 -11.28
CA ASP A 461 -6.68 -33.82 -12.05
C ASP A 461 -6.45 -33.40 -13.51
N TYR A 462 -5.61 -32.40 -13.75
CA TYR A 462 -5.25 -31.97 -15.10
C TYR A 462 -4.45 -33.05 -15.84
N GLN A 463 -3.49 -33.70 -15.16
CA GLN A 463 -2.72 -34.78 -15.77
C GLN A 463 -3.63 -35.93 -16.18
N ILE A 464 -4.55 -36.35 -15.30
CA ILE A 464 -5.55 -37.38 -15.60
C ILE A 464 -6.41 -36.96 -16.81
N ALA A 465 -6.90 -35.72 -16.83
CA ALA A 465 -7.70 -35.20 -17.95
C ALA A 465 -6.94 -35.23 -19.28
N VAL A 466 -5.66 -34.83 -19.30
CA VAL A 466 -4.80 -34.90 -20.50
C VAL A 466 -4.57 -36.35 -20.92
N PHE A 467 -4.28 -37.24 -19.97
CA PHE A 467 -4.11 -38.67 -20.22
C PHE A 467 -5.37 -39.35 -20.77
N ILE A 468 -6.57 -38.83 -20.50
CA ILE A 468 -7.83 -39.34 -21.06
C ILE A 468 -8.16 -38.69 -22.41
N LEU A 469 -7.99 -37.37 -22.53
CA LEU A 469 -8.35 -36.61 -23.72
C LEU A 469 -7.42 -36.90 -24.90
N PHE A 470 -6.13 -37.10 -24.65
CA PHE A 470 -5.16 -37.37 -25.72
C PHE A 470 -5.42 -38.69 -26.47
N PRO A 471 -5.61 -39.84 -25.78
CA PRO A 471 -6.01 -41.08 -26.44
C PRO A 471 -7.37 -40.98 -27.15
N LEU A 472 -8.35 -40.30 -26.55
CA LEU A 472 -9.66 -40.07 -27.17
C LEU A 472 -9.54 -39.30 -28.48
N LEU A 473 -8.69 -38.26 -28.51
CA LEU A 473 -8.41 -37.48 -29.72
C LEU A 473 -7.71 -38.32 -30.77
N CYS A 474 -6.67 -39.06 -30.38
CA CYS A 474 -5.98 -39.97 -31.30
C CYS A 474 -6.93 -41.01 -31.90
N LEU A 475 -7.80 -41.60 -31.07
CA LEU A 475 -8.79 -42.58 -31.52
C LEU A 475 -9.80 -41.95 -32.49
N ALA A 476 -10.32 -40.76 -32.21
CA ALA A 476 -11.24 -40.03 -33.08
C ALA A 476 -10.60 -39.65 -34.43
N VAL A 477 -9.32 -39.26 -34.44
CA VAL A 477 -8.58 -38.97 -35.66
C VAL A 477 -8.30 -40.25 -36.46
N CYS A 478 -7.89 -41.34 -35.79
CA CYS A 478 -7.62 -42.63 -36.43
C CYS A 478 -8.88 -43.21 -37.09
N THR A 479 -10.01 -43.25 -36.39
CA THR A 479 -11.29 -43.74 -36.95
C THR A 479 -11.73 -42.90 -38.15
N GLY A 480 -11.52 -41.59 -38.04
CA GLY A 480 -11.73 -40.63 -39.10
C GLY A 480 -10.88 -40.82 -40.36
N LEU A 481 -9.58 -41.06 -40.19
CA LEU A 481 -8.66 -41.36 -41.29
C LEU A 481 -8.97 -42.72 -41.94
N VAL A 482 -9.34 -43.73 -41.14
CA VAL A 482 -9.80 -45.03 -41.64
C VAL A 482 -11.05 -44.85 -42.49
N TYR A 483 -12.03 -44.07 -42.01
CA TYR A 483 -13.22 -43.72 -42.78
C TYR A 483 -12.86 -43.00 -44.08
N HIS A 484 -11.97 -42.01 -44.04
CA HIS A 484 -11.52 -41.30 -45.24
C HIS A 484 -10.89 -42.25 -46.28
N PHE A 485 -10.05 -43.18 -45.82
CA PHE A 485 -9.43 -44.18 -46.69
C PHE A 485 -10.46 -45.15 -47.29
N GLN A 486 -11.41 -45.61 -46.48
CA GLN A 486 -12.53 -46.45 -46.94
C GLN A 486 -13.44 -45.70 -47.93
N TYR A 487 -13.75 -44.44 -47.66
CA TYR A 487 -14.54 -43.58 -48.54
C TYR A 487 -13.84 -43.37 -49.88
N LYS A 488 -12.55 -43.02 -49.88
CA LYS A 488 -11.76 -42.83 -51.11
C LYS A 488 -11.62 -44.14 -51.90
N LYS A 489 -11.44 -45.28 -51.21
CA LYS A 489 -11.40 -46.62 -51.82
C LYS A 489 -12.75 -47.01 -52.42
N SER A 490 -13.85 -46.73 -51.73
CA SER A 490 -15.23 -46.95 -52.21
C SER A 490 -15.57 -46.06 -53.41
N GLN A 491 -15.13 -44.79 -53.37
CA GLN A 491 -15.30 -43.85 -54.47
C GLN A 491 -14.48 -44.28 -55.69
N LYS A 492 -13.22 -44.70 -55.51
CA LYS A 492 -12.40 -45.28 -56.58
C LYS A 492 -13.04 -46.53 -57.16
N ARG A 493 -13.56 -47.45 -56.32
CA ARG A 493 -14.31 -48.64 -56.77
C ARG A 493 -15.60 -48.30 -57.51
N ARG A 494 -16.31 -47.24 -57.13
CA ARG A 494 -17.48 -46.72 -57.86
C ARG A 494 -17.09 -46.08 -59.19
N TYR A 495 -15.97 -45.34 -59.23
CA TYR A 495 -15.39 -44.76 -60.45
C TYR A 495 -14.94 -45.85 -61.42
N ASP A 496 -14.25 -46.88 -60.93
CA ASP A 496 -13.78 -48.02 -61.72
C ASP A 496 -14.98 -48.87 -62.22
N ARG A 497 -16.05 -49.02 -61.42
CA ARG A 497 -17.33 -49.63 -61.88
C ARG A 497 -18.10 -48.75 -62.87
N GLN A 498 -17.97 -47.43 -62.78
CA GLN A 498 -18.51 -46.46 -63.75
C GLN A 498 -17.55 -46.21 -64.93
N GLY A 499 -16.42 -46.92 -64.99
CA GLY A 499 -15.48 -46.93 -66.13
C GLY A 499 -16.08 -47.42 -67.45
N ILE A 500 -17.36 -47.83 -67.44
CA ILE A 500 -18.22 -47.93 -68.64
C ILE A 500 -19.24 -46.78 -68.63
N ARG A 501 -18.80 -45.52 -68.66
CA ARG A 501 -19.62 -44.40 -69.15
C ARG A 501 -18.77 -43.17 -69.48
N VAL A 502 -18.34 -43.12 -70.75
CA VAL A 502 -17.79 -41.96 -71.48
C VAL A 502 -18.85 -40.84 -71.66
N ASN A 503 -19.95 -40.82 -70.89
CA ASN A 503 -21.08 -39.90 -71.11
C ASN A 503 -20.95 -38.55 -70.40
N ASP A 504 -20.39 -38.45 -69.20
CA ASP A 504 -20.42 -37.18 -68.45
C ASP A 504 -19.47 -36.10 -69.02
N THR A 505 -18.31 -36.50 -69.54
CA THR A 505 -17.42 -35.57 -70.26
C THR A 505 -18.04 -35.09 -71.57
N LYS A 506 -18.82 -35.94 -72.26
CA LYS A 506 -19.57 -35.55 -73.46
C LYS A 506 -20.71 -34.60 -73.16
N HIS A 507 -21.45 -34.82 -72.07
CA HIS A 507 -22.53 -33.92 -71.64
C HIS A 507 -22.02 -32.55 -71.21
N HIS A 508 -20.92 -32.48 -70.44
CA HIS A 508 -20.31 -31.21 -70.06
C HIS A 508 -19.75 -30.43 -71.26
N LEU A 509 -19.12 -31.12 -72.22
CA LEU A 509 -18.60 -30.48 -73.43
C LEU A 509 -19.75 -29.93 -74.31
N LYS A 510 -20.83 -30.71 -74.46
CA LYS A 510 -22.02 -30.32 -75.21
C LYS A 510 -22.77 -29.16 -74.55
N ALA A 511 -22.98 -29.22 -73.24
CA ALA A 511 -23.61 -28.13 -72.48
C ALA A 511 -22.79 -26.83 -72.55
N LYS A 512 -21.45 -26.92 -72.50
CA LYS A 512 -20.58 -25.74 -72.67
C LYS A 512 -20.70 -25.12 -74.07
N GLN A 513 -20.78 -25.95 -75.11
CA GLN A 513 -20.98 -25.49 -76.48
C GLN A 513 -22.36 -24.83 -76.66
N GLU A 514 -23.43 -25.43 -76.12
CA GLU A 514 -24.78 -24.85 -76.16
C GLU A 514 -24.86 -23.51 -75.42
N LEU A 515 -24.21 -23.39 -74.27
CA LEU A 515 -24.14 -22.14 -73.51
C LEU A 515 -23.38 -21.05 -74.26
N GLN A 516 -22.25 -21.39 -74.88
CA GLN A 516 -21.48 -20.45 -75.70
C GLN A 516 -22.32 -19.96 -76.90
N GLN A 517 -23.07 -20.86 -77.54
CA GLN A 517 -23.92 -20.50 -78.67
C GLN A 517 -25.07 -19.59 -78.24
N MET A 518 -25.74 -19.88 -77.12
CA MET A 518 -26.79 -18.99 -76.58
C MET A 518 -26.27 -17.60 -76.21
N VAL A 519 -25.07 -17.50 -75.66
CA VAL A 519 -24.48 -16.20 -75.29
C VAL A 519 -24.17 -15.36 -76.53
N VAL A 520 -23.62 -15.99 -77.58
CA VAL A 520 -23.33 -15.30 -78.85
C VAL A 520 -24.63 -14.84 -79.51
N GLU A 521 -25.64 -15.71 -79.60
CA GLU A 521 -26.93 -15.37 -80.20
C GLU A 521 -27.65 -14.25 -79.41
N PHE A 522 -27.58 -14.30 -78.07
CA PHE A 522 -28.11 -13.23 -77.22
C PHE A 522 -27.40 -11.91 -77.48
N TYR A 523 -26.06 -11.91 -77.54
CA TYR A 523 -25.28 -10.71 -77.81
C TYR A 523 -25.63 -10.10 -79.17
N GLU A 524 -25.77 -10.91 -80.21
CA GLU A 524 -26.18 -10.43 -81.54
C GLU A 524 -27.58 -9.83 -81.52
N ARG A 525 -28.57 -10.54 -80.98
CA ARG A 525 -29.96 -10.03 -80.86
C ARG A 525 -30.02 -8.74 -80.04
N PHE A 526 -29.31 -8.71 -78.91
CA PHE A 526 -29.25 -7.54 -78.05
C PHE A 526 -28.63 -6.35 -78.78
N SER A 527 -27.51 -6.55 -79.48
CA SER A 527 -26.84 -5.49 -80.24
C SER A 527 -27.73 -4.91 -81.35
N LEU A 528 -28.53 -5.75 -82.01
CA LEU A 528 -29.50 -5.37 -83.04
C LEU A 528 -30.66 -4.56 -82.45
N ILE A 529 -31.24 -5.04 -81.35
CA ILE A 529 -32.33 -4.34 -80.64
C ILE A 529 -31.83 -2.99 -80.11
N TYR A 530 -30.64 -2.96 -79.51
CA TYR A 530 -30.02 -1.75 -79.01
C TYR A 530 -29.78 -0.72 -80.12
N LYS A 531 -29.22 -1.14 -81.27
CA LYS A 531 -29.07 -0.26 -82.45
C LYS A 531 -30.41 0.27 -82.95
N ARG A 532 -31.43 -0.58 -83.03
CA ARG A 532 -32.79 -0.20 -83.47
C ARG A 532 -33.42 0.82 -82.51
N LEU A 533 -33.33 0.59 -81.21
CA LEU A 533 -33.81 1.50 -80.16
C LEU A 533 -33.05 2.83 -80.19
N ARG A 534 -31.72 2.81 -80.34
CA ARG A 534 -30.90 4.02 -80.46
C ARG A 534 -31.28 4.85 -81.68
N LEU A 535 -31.52 4.22 -82.82
CA LEU A 535 -32.00 4.91 -84.02
C LEU A 535 -33.41 5.46 -83.85
N LYS A 536 -34.31 4.71 -83.20
CA LYS A 536 -35.66 5.19 -82.89
C LYS A 536 -35.60 6.42 -81.97
N HIS A 537 -34.81 6.35 -80.91
CA HIS A 537 -34.60 7.45 -79.99
C HIS A 537 -34.02 8.67 -80.70
N LEU A 538 -33.02 8.52 -81.57
CA LEU A 538 -32.47 9.64 -82.35
C LEU A 538 -33.51 10.28 -83.28
N ARG A 539 -34.41 9.50 -83.89
CA ARG A 539 -35.52 10.04 -84.70
C ARG A 539 -36.53 10.78 -83.85
N GLU A 540 -36.87 10.23 -82.68
CA GLU A 540 -37.77 10.89 -81.72
C GLU A 540 -37.15 12.19 -81.21
N LEU A 541 -35.84 12.22 -80.95
CA LEU A 541 -35.11 13.42 -80.54
C LEU A 541 -35.07 14.47 -81.65
N LYS A 542 -34.92 14.06 -82.92
CA LYS A 542 -35.05 14.98 -84.08
C LYS A 542 -36.48 15.53 -84.18
N ARG A 543 -37.51 14.68 -84.12
CA ARG A 543 -38.91 15.13 -84.10
C ARG A 543 -39.22 16.05 -82.93
N PHE A 544 -38.67 15.76 -81.75
CA PHE A 544 -38.83 16.61 -80.58
C PHE A 544 -38.16 17.96 -80.80
N LYS A 545 -36.93 18.01 -81.32
CA LYS A 545 -36.25 19.26 -81.70
C LYS A 545 -37.01 20.04 -82.77
N GLU A 546 -37.56 19.38 -83.79
CA GLU A 546 -38.36 20.02 -84.85
C GLU A 546 -39.67 20.57 -84.31
N THR A 547 -40.39 19.83 -83.47
CA THR A 547 -41.63 20.30 -82.81
C THR A 547 -41.37 21.39 -81.78
N HIS A 548 -40.25 21.34 -81.05
CA HIS A 548 -39.85 22.39 -80.12
C HIS A 548 -39.37 23.64 -80.87
N ALA A 549 -38.66 23.50 -81.99
CA ALA A 549 -38.32 24.61 -82.87
C ALA A 549 -39.59 25.23 -83.47
N ALA A 550 -40.56 24.43 -83.92
CA ALA A 550 -41.84 24.92 -84.42
C ALA A 550 -42.70 25.60 -83.32
N LYS A 551 -42.71 25.08 -82.09
CA LYS A 551 -43.35 25.72 -80.93
C LYS A 551 -42.63 26.98 -80.48
N SER A 552 -41.30 27.00 -80.49
CA SER A 552 -40.47 28.18 -80.22
C SER A 552 -40.70 29.27 -81.27
N PHE A 553 -40.81 28.90 -82.56
CA PHE A 553 -41.13 29.84 -83.64
C PHE A 553 -42.56 30.38 -83.50
N LYS A 554 -43.54 29.57 -83.07
CA LYS A 554 -44.89 30.03 -82.73
C LYS A 554 -44.95 30.90 -81.46
N ALA A 555 -44.13 30.60 -80.45
CA ALA A 555 -44.03 31.38 -79.22
C ALA A 555 -43.36 32.75 -79.45
N VAL A 556 -42.33 32.81 -80.31
CA VAL A 556 -41.71 34.08 -80.75
C VAL A 556 -42.70 34.91 -81.59
N LYS A 557 -43.60 34.27 -82.36
CA LYS A 557 -44.66 34.97 -83.12
C LYS A 557 -45.82 35.49 -82.26
N HIS A 558 -46.05 34.93 -81.06
CA HIS A 558 -47.05 35.38 -80.09
C HIS A 558 -46.48 36.27 -78.97
N SER A 559 -45.16 36.44 -78.90
CA SER A 559 -44.45 37.21 -77.87
C SER A 559 -43.95 38.57 -78.39
N ASN A 560 -44.73 39.22 -79.26
CA ASN A 560 -44.79 40.69 -79.26
C ASN A 560 -45.61 41.10 -78.02
N GLY A 561 -44.91 41.33 -76.91
CA GLY A 561 -45.52 41.90 -75.70
C GLY A 561 -45.29 41.09 -74.42
N LYS A 562 -44.05 41.01 -73.96
CA LYS A 562 -43.59 41.34 -72.60
C LYS A 562 -42.33 40.56 -72.22
N ILE A 563 -41.30 41.34 -71.91
CA ILE A 563 -40.00 40.92 -71.39
C ILE A 563 -40.03 41.05 -69.86
N SER A 564 -39.70 39.98 -69.12
CA SER A 564 -38.68 39.95 -68.04
C SER A 564 -38.58 38.49 -67.53
N LYS A 565 -37.45 37.80 -67.76
CA LYS A 565 -36.24 37.69 -66.91
C LYS A 565 -36.52 37.22 -65.47
N SER A 566 -36.36 35.93 -65.20
CA SER A 566 -35.38 35.42 -64.21
C SER A 566 -35.29 33.88 -64.23
N LEU A 567 -34.10 33.39 -63.88
CA LEU A 567 -33.69 32.02 -63.56
C LEU A 567 -33.25 31.10 -64.71
N LEU A 568 -32.02 31.38 -65.14
CA LEU A 568 -31.00 30.43 -65.55
C LEU A 568 -30.62 29.46 -64.41
N ASN A 569 -30.14 28.29 -64.83
CA ASN A 569 -29.28 27.31 -64.13
C ASN A 569 -29.95 26.12 -63.43
N GLY A 570 -30.02 25.01 -64.18
CA GLY A 570 -30.09 23.65 -63.66
C GLY A 570 -29.29 22.73 -64.58
N THR A 571 -27.96 22.72 -64.42
CA THR A 571 -27.06 21.77 -65.08
C THR A 571 -27.15 20.41 -64.38
N TRP A 572 -27.23 19.37 -65.20
CA TRP A 572 -27.13 17.95 -64.83
C TRP A 572 -25.70 17.56 -64.48
N VAL A 573 -25.55 16.71 -63.46
CA VAL A 573 -24.53 15.65 -63.39
C VAL A 573 -25.28 14.33 -63.42
#